data_AF-A0A3D3WHT7-F1
#
_entry.id   AF-A0A3D3WHT7-F1
#
_cell.length_a   1.000
_cell.length_b   1.000
_cell.length_c   1.000
_cell.angle_alpha   90.00
_cell.angle_beta   90.00
_cell.angle_gamma   90.00
#
_symmetry.space_group_name_H-M   'P 1'
#
loop_
_entity.id
_entity.type
_entity.pdbx_description
1 polymer ?
#
loop_
_entity_poly.entity_id
_entity_poly.type
_entity_poly.pdbx_seq_one_letter_code
_entity_poly.pdbx_strand_id
1 'polypeptide(L)'
;MSMAEALPEQFLRWFQKKGWDLHSHQFAMLDAARHHQSALLVAPTGGGKTLAGFLPSLITLADKANILEPPKASLHTLYISPLKALAADIERNLML
;
A
#
# COMPACT_ATOMS: atom_id res chain seq x y z
N MET A 1 19.18 -2.07 -3.77
CA MET A 1 17.86 -2.24 -4.39
C MET A 1 17.41 -0.88 -4.88
N SER A 2 17.16 -0.72 -6.17
CA SER A 2 16.61 0.53 -6.70
C SER A 2 15.18 0.73 -6.22
N MET A 3 14.68 1.97 -6.20
CA MET A 3 13.29 2.24 -5.80
C MET A 3 12.26 1.56 -6.74
N ALA A 4 12.64 1.33 -8.01
CA ALA A 4 11.80 0.62 -8.98
C ALA A 4 11.73 -0.90 -8.69
N GLU A 5 12.82 -1.51 -8.23
CA GLU A 5 12.86 -2.92 -7.82
C GLU A 5 12.03 -3.20 -6.56
N ALA A 6 11.65 -2.16 -5.82
CA ALA A 6 10.89 -2.30 -4.59
C ALA A 6 9.44 -2.73 -4.81
N LEU A 7 8.90 -2.60 -6.03
CA LEU A 7 7.51 -2.92 -6.32
C LEU A 7 7.39 -4.26 -7.06
N PRO A 8 6.41 -5.12 -6.70
CA PRO A 8 6.02 -6.21 -7.56
C PRO A 8 5.55 -5.68 -8.93
N GLU A 9 5.72 -6.49 -9.97
CA GLU A 9 5.53 -6.07 -11.36
C GLU A 9 4.14 -5.43 -11.62
N GLN A 10 3.08 -6.01 -11.05
CA GLN A 10 1.72 -5.47 -11.18
C GLN A 10 1.58 -4.04 -10.64
N PHE A 11 2.28 -3.71 -9.54
CA PHE A 11 2.26 -2.37 -8.95
C PHE A 11 3.13 -1.43 -9.78
N LEU A 12 4.30 -1.88 -10.23
CA LEU A 12 5.16 -1.09 -11.10
C LEU A 12 4.41 -0.67 -12.37
N ARG A 13 3.71 -1.60 -13.03
CA ARG A 13 2.89 -1.31 -14.23
C ARG A 13 1.75 -0.32 -13.92
N TRP A 14 1.12 -0.43 -12.74
CA TRP A 14 0.07 0.51 -12.32
C TRP A 14 0.60 1.92 -12.07
N PHE A 15 1.76 2.06 -11.41
CA PHE A 15 2.46 3.34 -11.24
C PHE A 15 2.80 3.96 -12.59
N GLN A 16 3.40 3.17 -13.50
CA GLN A 16 3.75 3.63 -14.85
C GLN A 16 2.54 4.09 -15.65
N LYS A 17 1.41 3.37 -15.60
CA LYS A 17 0.16 3.76 -16.27
C LYS A 17 -0.38 5.10 -15.76
N LYS A 18 -0.11 5.45 -14.51
CA LYS A 18 -0.47 6.73 -13.90
C LYS A 18 0.56 7.83 -14.14
N GLY A 19 1.72 7.50 -14.72
CA GLY A 19 2.87 8.41 -14.82
C GLY A 19 3.44 8.76 -13.45
N TRP A 20 3.35 7.83 -12.50
CA TRP A 20 3.81 8.02 -11.13
C TRP A 20 5.14 7.33 -10.87
N ASP A 21 5.95 7.95 -10.04
CA ASP A 21 7.14 7.36 -9.45
C ASP A 21 6.92 7.02 -7.98
N LEU A 22 7.63 6.01 -7.47
CA LEU A 22 7.61 5.69 -6.06
C LEU A 22 8.33 6.81 -5.28
N HIS A 23 7.66 7.43 -4.32
CA HIS A 23 8.28 8.45 -3.47
C HIS A 23 9.18 7.82 -2.40
N SER A 24 10.20 8.55 -1.92
CA SER A 24 11.14 8.07 -0.89
C SER A 24 10.45 7.58 0.37
N HIS A 25 9.41 8.27 0.83
CA HIS A 25 8.65 7.87 2.01
C HIS A 25 7.74 6.65 1.75
N GLN A 26 7.27 6.43 0.51
CA GLN A 26 6.55 5.21 0.14
C GLN A 26 7.51 4.01 0.16
N PHE A 27 8.71 4.17 -0.39
CA PHE A 27 9.78 3.17 -0.29
C PHE A 27 10.13 2.85 1.17
N ALA A 28 10.29 3.87 2.02
CA ALA A 28 10.60 3.66 3.44
C ALA A 28 9.51 2.87 4.17
N MET A 29 8.23 3.10 3.85
CA MET A 29 7.12 2.30 4.40
C MET A 29 7.15 0.84 3.92
N LEU A 30 7.51 0.60 2.66
CA LEU A 30 7.71 -0.76 2.14
C LEU A 30 8.86 -1.47 2.84
N ASP A 31 9.97 -0.77 3.02
CA ASP A 31 11.16 -1.33 3.67
C ASP A 31 10.89 -1.66 5.14
N ALA A 32 10.23 -0.76 5.89
CA ALA A 32 9.82 -1.03 7.26
C ALA A 32 8.89 -2.26 7.35
N ALA A 33 7.91 -2.38 6.44
CA ALA A 33 7.00 -3.51 6.43
C ALA A 33 7.70 -4.85 6.13
N ARG A 34 8.68 -4.86 5.20
CA ARG A 34 9.50 -6.04 4.89
C ARG A 34 10.31 -6.52 6.09
N HIS A 35 10.75 -5.60 6.93
CA HIS A 35 11.45 -5.89 8.17
C HIS A 35 10.51 -6.10 9.37
N HIS A 36 9.19 -6.19 9.14
CA HIS A 36 8.17 -6.33 10.18
C HIS A 36 8.22 -5.23 11.26
N GLN A 37 8.61 -4.02 10.87
CA GLN A 37 8.72 -2.86 11.75
C GLN A 37 7.44 -2.02 11.73
N SER A 38 7.04 -1.53 12.90
CA SER A 38 6.05 -0.46 12.98
C SER A 38 6.66 0.86 12.51
N ALA A 39 5.90 1.66 11.77
CA ALA A 39 6.37 2.93 11.23
C ALA A 39 5.34 4.04 11.47
N LEU A 40 5.85 5.25 11.76
CA LEU A 40 5.05 6.47 11.82
C LEU A 40 5.40 7.34 10.61
N LEU A 41 4.46 7.48 9.69
CA LEU A 41 4.64 8.28 8.49
C LEU A 41 4.27 9.74 8.73
N VAL A 42 5.24 10.64 8.52
CA VAL A 42 5.02 12.09 8.51
C VAL A 42 5.31 12.60 7.09
N ALA A 43 4.26 13.06 6.41
CA ALA A 43 4.33 13.59 5.05
C ALA A 43 3.32 14.74 4.86
N PRO A 44 3.60 15.73 4.00
CA PRO A 44 2.68 16.82 3.75
C PRO A 44 1.37 16.34 3.12
N THR A 45 0.31 17.14 3.28
CA THR A 45 -0.96 16.91 2.57
C THR A 45 -0.71 16.90 1.06
N GLY A 46 -1.35 15.97 0.34
CA GLY A 46 -1.11 15.76 -1.09
C GLY A 46 0.16 14.98 -1.43
N GLY A 47 1.04 14.68 -0.47
CA GLY A 47 2.31 13.98 -0.71
C GLY A 47 2.20 12.48 -0.99
N GLY A 48 0.99 11.91 -1.07
CA GLY A 48 0.79 10.47 -1.28
C GLY A 48 0.88 9.62 0.00
N LYS A 49 0.67 10.22 1.18
CA LYS A 49 0.73 9.53 2.49
C LYS A 49 -0.21 8.33 2.61
N THR A 50 -1.39 8.44 2.00
CA THR A 50 -2.39 7.36 2.02
C THR A 50 -1.86 6.14 1.28
N LEU A 51 -1.39 6.33 0.05
CA LEU A 51 -0.79 5.25 -0.73
C LEU A 51 0.40 4.66 0.02
N ALA A 52 1.28 5.48 0.60
CA ALA A 52 2.42 5.01 1.39
C ALA A 52 2.02 4.09 2.55
N GLY A 53 0.92 4.39 3.26
CA GLY A 53 0.42 3.54 4.35
C GLY A 53 -0.24 2.25 3.88
N PHE A 54 -0.94 2.27 2.74
CA PHE A 54 -1.67 1.10 2.22
C PHE A 54 -0.82 0.17 1.36
N LEU A 55 0.21 0.68 0.69
CA LEU A 55 0.99 -0.06 -0.31
C LEU A 55 1.58 -1.39 0.21
N PRO A 56 2.15 -1.48 1.44
CA PRO A 56 2.61 -2.76 1.96
C PRO A 56 1.49 -3.79 2.13
N SER A 57 0.30 -3.35 2.58
CA SER A 57 -0.86 -4.23 2.75
C SER A 57 -1.41 -4.72 1.41
N LEU A 58 -1.48 -3.82 0.42
CA LEU A 58 -1.95 -4.16 -0.93
C LEU A 58 -1.02 -5.15 -1.62
N ILE A 59 0.30 -4.96 -1.49
CA ILE A 59 1.30 -5.90 -2.02
C ILE A 59 1.12 -7.28 -1.38
N THR A 60 1.02 -7.34 -0.06
CA THR A 60 0.84 -8.62 0.65
C THR A 60 -0.47 -9.32 0.24
N LEU A 61 -1.55 -8.58 0.02
CA LEU A 61 -2.82 -9.12 -0.46
C LEU A 61 -2.71 -9.66 -1.89
N ALA A 62 -2.04 -8.94 -2.78
CA ALA A 62 -1.81 -9.37 -4.15
C ALA A 62 -0.99 -10.67 -4.21
N ASP A 63 0.07 -10.77 -3.41
CA ASP A 63 0.91 -11.97 -3.35
C ASP A 63 0.09 -13.19 -2.87
N LYS A 64 -0.81 -12.99 -1.90
CA LYS A 64 -1.74 -14.02 -1.40
C LYS A 64 -2.87 -14.38 -2.38
N ALA A 65 -3.18 -13.53 -3.35
CA ALA A 65 -4.18 -13.85 -4.38
C ALA A 65 -3.59 -14.70 -5.52
N ASN A 66 -2.27 -14.69 -5.70
CA ASN A 66 -1.56 -15.37 -6.77
C ASN A 66 -1.18 -16.84 -6.45
N ILE A 67 -1.56 -17.36 -5.28
CA ILE A 67 -1.34 -18.77 -4.90
C ILE A 67 -2.48 -19.66 -5.39
N LEU A 68 -2.15 -20.89 -5.84
CA LEU A 68 -3.08 -21.86 -6.45
C LEU A 68 -4.28 -22.19 -5.56
N GLU A 69 -4.07 -22.23 -4.25
CA GLU A 69 -5.11 -22.43 -3.24
C GLU A 69 -5.05 -21.29 -2.23
N PRO A 70 -5.72 -20.15 -2.50
CA PRO A 70 -5.71 -19.03 -1.58
C PRO A 70 -6.41 -19.41 -0.27
N PRO A 71 -5.90 -18.99 0.89
CA PRO A 71 -6.54 -19.25 2.16
C PRO A 71 -7.93 -18.63 2.20
N LYS A 72 -8.82 -19.20 3.02
CA LYS A 72 -10.16 -18.63 3.26
C LYS A 72 -10.05 -17.15 3.61
N ALA A 73 -10.97 -16.36 3.08
CA ALA A 73 -11.07 -14.93 3.36
C ALA A 73 -11.04 -14.69 4.88
N SER A 74 -10.02 -13.94 5.32
CA SER A 74 -9.79 -13.58 6.72
C SER A 74 -9.38 -12.12 6.79
N LEU A 75 -9.51 -11.50 7.97
CA LEU A 75 -9.11 -10.11 8.17
C LEU A 75 -7.60 -9.98 7.95
N HIS A 76 -7.20 -9.22 6.93
CA HIS A 76 -5.80 -8.98 6.60
C HIS A 76 -5.25 -7.67 7.18
N THR A 77 -5.98 -6.57 6.96
CA THR A 77 -5.56 -5.21 7.33
C THR A 77 -6.74 -4.50 8.00
N LEU A 78 -6.48 -3.85 9.13
CA LEU A 78 -7.44 -2.99 9.81
C LEU A 78 -7.01 -1.53 9.66
N TYR A 79 -7.82 -0.73 8.97
CA TYR A 79 -7.67 0.72 8.90
C TYR A 79 -8.57 1.39 9.95
N ILE A 80 -7.99 2.26 10.76
CA ILE A 80 -8.71 3.01 11.80
C ILE A 80 -8.63 4.50 11.46
N SER A 81 -9.79 5.14 11.39
CA SER A 81 -9.91 6.59 11.17
C SER A 81 -10.66 7.22 12.33
N PRO A 82 -10.25 8.41 12.81
CA PRO A 82 -11.03 9.17 13.78
C PRO A 82 -12.32 9.75 13.18
N LEU A 83 -12.47 9.74 11.85
CA LEU A 83 -13.61 10.32 11.12
C LEU A 83 -14.28 9.30 10.21
N LYS A 84 -15.61 9.17 10.35
CA LYS A 84 -16.45 8.30 9.51
C LYS A 84 -16.38 8.64 8.02
N ALA A 85 -16.42 9.94 7.70
CA ALA A 85 -16.33 10.42 6.32
C ALA A 85 -15.00 10.04 5.66
N LEU A 86 -13.89 10.12 6.40
CA LEU A 86 -12.58 9.70 5.90
C LEU A 86 -12.52 8.18 5.70
N ALA A 87 -13.11 7.39 6.60
CA ALA A 87 -13.19 5.93 6.42
C ALA A 87 -13.95 5.56 5.14
N ALA A 88 -15.10 6.20 4.90
CA ALA A 88 -15.89 5.98 3.68
C ALA A 88 -15.17 6.44 2.40
N ASP A 89 -14.39 7.52 2.47
CA ASP A 89 -13.57 7.97 1.33
C ASP A 89 -12.45 6.98 1.00
N ILE A 90 -11.75 6.47 2.02
CA ILE A 90 -10.71 5.45 1.85
C ILE A 90 -11.28 4.15 1.27
N GLU A 91 -12.43 3.69 1.77
CA GLU A 91 -13.11 2.51 1.23
C GLU A 91 -13.40 2.67 -0.25
N ARG A 92 -14.03 3.79 -0.65
CA ARG A 92 -14.29 4.08 -2.06
C ARG A 92 -13.00 4.08 -2.89
N ASN A 93 -11.96 4.74 -2.42
CA ASN A 93 -10.69 4.82 -3.16
C ASN A 93 -9.98 3.46 -3.31
N LEU A 94 -10.23 2.49 -2.43
CA LEU A 94 -9.68 1.14 -2.52
C LEU A 94 -10.51 0.20 -3.41
N MET A 95 -11.79 0.51 -3.63
CA MET A 95 -12.73 -0.29 -4.42
C MET A 95 -12.87 0.18 -5.87
N LEU A 96 -12.26 1.31 -6.23
CA LEU A 96 -12.20 1.87 -7.59
C LEU A 96 -11.03 1.30 -8.38
#